data_AF-A0A9Q0SIB7-F1
#
_entry.id   AF-A0A9Q0SIB7-F1
#
_cell.length_a   1.000
_cell.length_b   1.000
_cell.length_c   1.000
_cell.angle_alpha   90.00
_cell.angle_beta   90.00
_cell.angle_gamma   90.00
#
_symmetry.space_group_name_H-M   'P 1'
#
loop_
_entity.id
_entity.type
_entity.pdbx_description
1 polymer ?
#
loop_
_entity_poly.entity_id
_entity_poly.type
_entity_poly.pdbx_seq_one_letter_code
_entity_poly.pdbx_strand_id
1 'polypeptide(L)'
;MMMMINKNLKSLSFELQKSRYISSSKIPFLSLHTNPQDHKYEDIQVDAIYNIISNSTSSQNLKQSLKSTGVFLSNDLIDKVLKRARFSHGNPLQALDFFNFTANRRGFYHSSYSLDTMLYILGRSRRFDHIWDVLIDIKRKDRNLITPRTLQVVLGRVAKVCSVRMTVESFWKFKRLVPVFDTSCFNALLRTLCQEKSMSDARNVYHRLKKGFRANLQTFNILLSGWKSSEEAELFF
;
A
#
# COMPACT_ATOMS: atom_id res chain seq x y z
N MET A 1 -18.78 13.77 63.69
CA MET A 1 -19.45 13.13 64.84
C MET A 1 -20.70 12.44 64.28
N MET A 2 -20.57 11.17 63.88
CA MET A 2 -21.36 9.98 64.33
C MET A 2 -22.89 10.16 64.19
N MET A 3 -23.69 9.27 63.58
CA MET A 3 -23.64 7.84 63.20
C MET A 3 -24.83 7.61 62.21
N MET A 4 -24.68 7.02 61.02
CA MET A 4 -24.80 5.59 60.66
C MET A 4 -25.95 4.78 61.31
N ILE A 5 -26.80 4.19 60.46
CA ILE A 5 -27.58 2.91 60.50
C ILE A 5 -28.55 3.00 59.29
N ASN A 6 -28.81 2.04 58.39
CA ASN A 6 -28.61 0.58 58.33
C ASN A 6 -28.70 0.05 56.87
N LYS A 7 -27.86 -0.95 56.59
CA LYS A 7 -28.12 -2.23 55.88
C LYS A 7 -28.94 -2.26 54.57
N ASN A 8 -28.20 -2.30 53.45
CA ASN A 8 -27.93 -3.49 52.64
C ASN A 8 -28.95 -4.67 52.75
N LEU A 9 -29.65 -5.00 51.65
CA LEU A 9 -29.42 -6.20 50.80
C LEU A 9 -30.68 -6.76 50.11
N LYS A 10 -30.54 -6.99 48.80
CA LYS A 10 -31.27 -7.94 47.92
C LYS A 10 -32.71 -7.52 47.58
N SER A 11 -33.18 -7.55 46.34
CA SER A 11 -32.87 -8.33 45.13
C SER A 11 -33.36 -7.53 43.92
N LEU A 12 -32.59 -7.45 42.83
CA LEU A 12 -32.89 -8.17 41.58
C LEU A 12 -34.40 -8.27 41.22
N SER A 13 -34.86 -7.33 40.41
CA SER A 13 -35.81 -7.53 39.30
C SER A 13 -35.72 -6.26 38.43
N PHE A 14 -34.86 -6.24 37.41
CA PHE A 14 -35.15 -6.69 36.05
C PHE A 14 -36.37 -5.99 35.45
N GLU A 15 -36.10 -5.09 34.48
CA GLU A 15 -36.97 -4.72 33.36
C GLU A 15 -38.29 -3.98 33.69
N LEU A 16 -38.81 -2.99 32.95
CA LEU A 16 -38.55 -2.44 31.63
C LEU A 16 -39.29 -1.08 31.56
N GLN A 17 -38.76 -0.19 30.72
CA GLN A 17 -39.49 0.76 29.86
C GLN A 17 -40.33 1.89 30.47
N LYS A 18 -39.85 3.13 30.28
CA LYS A 18 -40.27 3.98 29.14
C LYS A 18 -39.57 5.35 29.17
N SER A 19 -39.11 5.80 27.99
CA SER A 19 -39.27 7.17 27.45
C SER A 19 -38.50 8.29 28.19
N ARG A 20 -37.74 9.22 27.60
CA ARG A 20 -37.52 9.78 26.24
C ARG A 20 -36.39 10.78 26.45
N TYR A 21 -35.48 10.98 25.48
CA TYR A 21 -34.95 12.31 25.11
C TYR A 21 -34.42 12.25 23.67
N ILE A 22 -34.40 13.41 23.03
CA ILE A 22 -34.67 13.66 21.61
C ILE A 22 -33.40 14.05 20.84
N SER A 23 -33.33 13.60 19.57
CA SER A 23 -32.72 14.18 18.35
C SER A 23 -31.27 14.69 18.31
N SER A 24 -30.51 14.16 17.33
CA SER A 24 -29.80 14.99 16.34
C SER A 24 -29.49 14.19 15.06
N SER A 25 -30.09 14.62 13.94
CA SER A 25 -29.61 14.51 12.54
C SER A 25 -28.96 13.21 12.04
N LYS A 26 -29.74 12.35 11.37
CA LYS A 26 -29.23 11.35 10.42
C LYS A 26 -29.03 11.99 9.05
N ILE A 27 -27.78 12.12 8.61
CA ILE A 27 -27.46 12.22 7.18
C ILE A 27 -27.75 10.84 6.58
N PRO A 28 -28.52 10.70 5.49
CA PRO A 28 -28.65 9.41 4.83
C PRO A 28 -27.30 9.05 4.21
N PHE A 29 -26.71 7.95 4.70
CA PHE A 29 -25.68 7.23 3.95
C PHE A 29 -26.33 6.82 2.62
N LEU A 30 -26.01 7.54 1.55
CA LEU A 30 -26.23 7.07 0.18
C LEU A 30 -25.31 5.87 -0.02
N SER A 31 -25.82 4.68 0.25
CA SER A 31 -25.24 3.46 -0.29
C SER A 31 -25.29 3.58 -1.82
N LEU A 32 -24.12 3.78 -2.43
CA LEU A 32 -23.94 3.66 -3.88
C LEU A 32 -24.29 2.21 -4.28
N HIS A 33 -25.56 1.97 -4.57
CA HIS A 33 -25.98 0.77 -5.28
C HIS A 33 -25.49 0.89 -6.72
N THR A 34 -24.26 0.44 -6.97
CA THR A 34 -23.74 0.23 -8.32
C THR A 34 -24.53 -0.87 -8.99
N ASN A 35 -25.10 -0.60 -10.16
CA ASN A 35 -25.94 -1.54 -10.91
C ASN A 35 -25.08 -2.69 -11.46
N PRO A 36 -25.50 -3.97 -11.41
CA PRO A 36 -24.75 -5.08 -12.00
C PRO A 36 -24.37 -4.90 -13.48
N GLN A 37 -25.14 -4.11 -14.24
CA GLN A 37 -24.82 -3.77 -15.62
C GLN A 37 -23.61 -2.82 -15.75
N ASP A 38 -23.39 -1.93 -14.77
CA ASP A 38 -22.27 -0.99 -14.76
C ASP A 38 -20.95 -1.73 -14.55
N HIS A 39 -20.94 -2.73 -13.65
CA HIS A 39 -19.77 -3.58 -13.40
C HIS A 39 -19.36 -4.38 -14.64
N LYS A 40 -20.34 -4.94 -15.36
CA LYS A 40 -20.07 -5.69 -16.59
C LYS A 40 -19.52 -4.81 -17.70
N TYR A 41 -20.04 -3.59 -17.84
CA TYR A 41 -19.55 -2.62 -18.81
C TYR A 41 -18.12 -2.18 -18.51
N GLU A 42 -17.81 -1.97 -17.22
CA GLU A 42 -16.48 -1.61 -16.78
C GLU A 42 -15.46 -2.74 -16.99
N ASP A 43 -15.81 -3.99 -16.70
CA ASP A 43 -14.96 -5.15 -16.97
C ASP A 43 -14.62 -5.27 -18.46
N ILE A 44 -15.58 -4.96 -19.34
CA ILE A 44 -15.35 -4.92 -20.80
C ILE A 44 -14.33 -3.81 -21.14
N GLN A 45 -14.41 -2.63 -20.52
CA GLN A 45 -13.44 -1.55 -20.74
C GLN A 45 -12.05 -1.92 -20.23
N VAL A 46 -11.96 -2.52 -19.03
CA VAL A 46 -10.70 -3.01 -18.47
C VAL A 46 -10.03 -3.98 -19.42
N ASP A 47 -10.79 -4.93 -19.97
CA ASP A 47 -10.29 -5.95 -20.87
C ASP A 47 -9.87 -5.37 -22.22
N ALA A 48 -10.69 -4.47 -22.78
CA ALA A 48 -10.36 -3.77 -24.02
C ALA A 48 -9.04 -2.97 -23.89
N ILE A 49 -8.90 -2.17 -22.83
CA ILE A 49 -7.68 -1.39 -22.58
C ILE A 49 -6.50 -2.32 -22.33
N TYR A 50 -6.66 -3.36 -21.51
CA TYR A 50 -5.59 -4.31 -21.24
C TYR A 50 -5.11 -5.00 -22.52
N ASN A 51 -6.02 -5.39 -23.41
CA ASN A 51 -5.67 -6.01 -24.69
C ASN A 51 -4.89 -5.03 -25.60
N ILE A 52 -5.24 -3.75 -25.59
CA ILE A 52 -4.44 -2.71 -26.28
C ILE A 52 -3.02 -2.68 -25.70
N ILE A 53 -2.88 -2.66 -24.37
CA ILE A 53 -1.59 -2.62 -23.70
C ILE A 53 -0.75 -3.85 -24.06
N SER A 54 -1.32 -5.05 -23.97
CA SER A 54 -0.58 -6.29 -24.21
C SER A 54 -0.16 -6.49 -25.67
N ASN A 55 -0.95 -6.00 -26.61
CA ASN A 55 -0.71 -6.17 -28.05
C ASN A 55 0.09 -5.01 -28.67
N SER A 56 0.33 -3.93 -27.92
CA SER A 56 1.06 -2.77 -28.43
C SER A 56 2.52 -3.09 -28.71
N THR A 57 2.97 -2.85 -29.94
CA THR A 57 4.36 -3.07 -30.37
C THR A 57 5.28 -1.88 -30.09
N SER A 58 4.71 -0.68 -29.88
CA SER A 58 5.45 0.53 -29.54
C SER A 58 4.65 1.49 -28.66
N SER A 59 5.34 2.36 -27.92
CA SER A 59 4.72 3.41 -27.09
C SER A 59 3.84 4.36 -27.91
N GLN A 60 4.19 4.65 -29.18
CA GLN A 60 3.35 5.48 -30.05
C GLN A 60 2.07 4.77 -30.48
N ASN A 61 2.16 3.50 -30.87
CA ASN A 61 0.99 2.69 -31.23
C ASN A 61 0.03 2.56 -30.04
N LEU A 62 0.54 2.33 -28.83
CA LEU A 62 -0.24 2.29 -27.60
C LEU A 62 -1.02 3.59 -27.39
N LYS A 63 -0.34 4.75 -27.47
CA LYS A 63 -0.96 6.06 -27.27
C LYS A 63 -2.04 6.35 -28.31
N GLN A 64 -1.82 6.00 -29.58
CA GLN A 64 -2.79 6.21 -30.63
C GLN A 64 -4.02 5.32 -30.42
N SER A 65 -3.83 4.04 -30.16
CA SER A 65 -4.91 3.07 -29.89
C SER A 65 -5.74 3.46 -28.67
N LEU A 66 -5.11 3.93 -27.59
CA LEU A 66 -5.84 4.41 -26.40
C LEU A 66 -6.62 5.70 -26.65
N LYS A 67 -6.14 6.58 -27.54
CA LYS A 67 -6.91 7.78 -27.92
C LYS A 67 -8.12 7.44 -28.78
N SER A 68 -7.98 6.48 -29.70
CA SER A 68 -9.07 6.10 -30.60
C SER A 68 -10.23 5.39 -29.91
N THR A 69 -10.04 4.81 -28.72
CA THR A 69 -11.15 4.20 -27.97
C THR A 69 -12.14 5.22 -27.44
N GLY A 70 -11.73 6.48 -27.26
CA GLY A 70 -12.56 7.51 -26.63
C GLY A 70 -12.90 7.25 -25.16
N VAL A 71 -12.31 6.23 -24.53
CA VAL A 71 -12.62 5.84 -23.15
C VAL A 71 -11.99 6.83 -22.17
N PHE A 72 -12.78 7.33 -21.23
CA PHE A 72 -12.28 8.18 -20.17
C PHE A 72 -11.51 7.35 -19.12
N LEU A 73 -10.19 7.53 -19.09
CA LEU A 73 -9.29 6.83 -18.16
C LEU A 73 -9.36 7.44 -16.76
N SER A 74 -10.36 7.09 -15.96
CA SER A 74 -10.45 7.47 -14.55
C SER A 74 -9.40 6.76 -13.69
N ASN A 75 -9.13 7.26 -12.47
CA ASN A 75 -8.23 6.55 -11.54
C ASN A 75 -8.70 5.13 -11.22
N ASP A 76 -10.01 4.93 -11.08
CA ASP A 76 -10.60 3.61 -10.80
C ASP A 76 -10.38 2.63 -11.96
N LEU A 77 -10.62 3.07 -13.20
CA LEU A 77 -10.36 2.25 -14.39
C LEU A 77 -8.88 1.94 -14.55
N ILE A 78 -7.99 2.91 -14.32
CA ILE A 78 -6.54 2.73 -14.36
C ILE A 78 -6.10 1.71 -13.31
N ASP A 79 -6.61 1.81 -12.08
CA ASP A 79 -6.32 0.90 -10.98
C ASP A 79 -6.73 -0.54 -11.34
N LYS A 80 -7.91 -0.73 -11.94
CA LYS A 80 -8.40 -2.04 -12.40
C LYS A 80 -7.57 -2.61 -13.55
N VAL A 81 -7.20 -1.80 -14.54
CA VAL A 81 -6.33 -2.20 -15.67
C VAL A 81 -4.94 -2.61 -15.16
N LEU A 82 -4.32 -1.83 -14.28
CA LEU A 82 -3.03 -2.15 -13.69
C LEU A 82 -3.10 -3.39 -12.79
N LYS A 83 -4.20 -3.57 -12.05
CA LYS A 83 -4.47 -4.79 -11.28
C LYS A 83 -4.53 -6.00 -12.20
N ARG A 84 -5.21 -5.92 -13.34
CA ARG A 84 -5.22 -6.99 -14.34
C ARG A 84 -3.81 -7.28 -14.85
N ALA A 85 -3.07 -6.26 -15.29
CA ALA A 85 -1.69 -6.39 -15.76
C ALA A 85 -0.75 -7.01 -14.70
N ARG A 86 -0.96 -6.71 -13.42
CA ARG A 86 -0.23 -7.32 -12.31
C ARG A 86 -0.42 -8.84 -12.27
N PHE A 87 -1.57 -9.38 -12.63
CA PHE A 87 -1.81 -10.83 -12.62
C PHE A 87 -1.60 -11.52 -13.97
N SER A 88 -1.58 -10.79 -15.09
CA SER A 88 -1.47 -11.39 -16.42
C SER A 88 -0.06 -11.74 -16.90
N HIS A 89 0.98 -11.49 -16.10
CA HIS A 89 2.40 -11.81 -16.43
C HIS A 89 2.93 -11.23 -17.76
N GLY A 90 2.29 -10.18 -18.30
CA GLY A 90 2.72 -9.51 -19.54
C GLY A 90 4.01 -8.68 -19.40
N ASN A 91 4.39 -8.01 -20.50
CA ASN A 91 5.60 -7.17 -20.52
C ASN A 91 5.43 -5.96 -19.57
N PRO A 92 6.29 -5.81 -18.55
CA PRO A 92 6.16 -4.72 -17.58
C PRO A 92 6.35 -3.33 -18.21
N LEU A 93 7.05 -3.23 -19.35
CA LEU A 93 7.31 -1.96 -20.03
C LEU A 93 6.07 -1.45 -20.77
N GLN A 94 5.21 -2.34 -21.28
CA GLN A 94 3.92 -1.93 -21.86
C GLN A 94 2.99 -1.35 -20.78
N ALA A 95 2.94 -1.98 -19.59
CA ALA A 95 2.22 -1.45 -18.45
C ALA A 95 2.78 -0.10 -18.00
N LEU A 96 4.10 0.06 -18.03
CA LEU A 96 4.76 1.34 -17.72
C LEU A 96 4.45 2.42 -18.76
N ASP A 97 4.42 2.09 -20.05
CA ASP A 97 4.02 3.01 -21.12
C ASP A 97 2.59 3.52 -20.91
N PHE A 98 1.67 2.63 -20.52
CA PHE A 98 0.30 3.00 -20.15
C PHE A 98 0.25 3.91 -18.91
N PHE A 99 1.00 3.56 -17.85
CA PHE A 99 1.10 4.37 -16.64
C PHE A 99 1.64 5.78 -16.92
N ASN A 100 2.66 5.89 -17.78
CA ASN A 100 3.24 7.17 -18.18
C ASN A 100 2.32 7.97 -19.10
N PHE A 101 1.61 7.30 -20.02
CA PHE A 101 0.62 7.93 -20.89
C PHE A 101 -0.48 8.61 -20.08
N THR A 102 -1.04 7.90 -19.10
CA THR A 102 -2.11 8.43 -18.23
C THR A 102 -1.59 9.56 -17.33
N ALA A 103 -0.34 9.47 -16.85
CA ALA A 103 0.31 10.51 -16.05
C ALA A 103 0.58 11.84 -16.79
N ASN A 104 0.50 11.87 -18.13
CA ASN A 104 0.79 13.07 -18.94
C ASN A 104 -0.41 14.01 -19.09
N ARG A 105 -1.57 13.66 -18.53
CA ARG A 105 -2.75 14.52 -18.55
C ARG A 105 -2.59 15.69 -17.57
N ARG A 106 -2.81 16.91 -18.03
CA ARG A 106 -2.69 18.12 -17.20
C ARG A 106 -3.63 18.01 -15.99
N GLY A 107 -3.08 18.20 -14.79
CA GLY A 107 -3.84 18.14 -13.54
C GLY A 107 -4.21 16.72 -13.07
N PHE A 108 -3.77 15.67 -13.76
CA PHE A 108 -4.01 14.29 -13.34
C PHE A 108 -2.91 13.78 -12.40
N TYR A 109 -3.32 13.08 -11.35
CA TYR A 109 -2.46 12.37 -10.43
C TYR A 109 -2.95 10.94 -10.26
N HIS A 110 -2.01 9.99 -10.34
CA HIS A 110 -2.27 8.59 -10.02
C HIS A 110 -2.64 8.43 -8.55
N SER A 111 -3.42 7.40 -8.25
CA SER A 111 -3.68 6.97 -6.88
C SER A 111 -2.42 6.32 -6.28
N SER A 112 -2.34 6.23 -4.94
CA SER A 112 -1.28 5.44 -4.30
C SER A 112 -1.34 3.98 -4.71
N TYR A 113 -2.53 3.47 -5.01
CA TYR A 113 -2.74 2.09 -5.45
C TYR A 113 -2.15 1.82 -6.83
N SER A 114 -2.39 2.68 -7.82
CA SER A 114 -1.81 2.56 -9.16
C SER A 114 -0.29 2.65 -9.11
N LEU A 115 0.25 3.59 -8.33
CA LEU A 115 1.71 3.70 -8.11
C LEU A 115 2.27 2.40 -7.54
N ASP A 116 1.76 1.94 -6.39
CA ASP A 116 2.24 0.73 -5.74
C ASP A 116 2.10 -0.51 -6.65
N THR A 117 1.02 -0.59 -7.43
CA THR A 117 0.79 -1.67 -8.39
C THR A 117 1.81 -1.64 -9.53
N MET A 118 2.10 -0.47 -10.09
CA MET A 118 3.10 -0.32 -11.15
C MET A 118 4.51 -0.67 -10.65
N LEU A 119 4.89 -0.18 -9.45
CA LEU A 119 6.17 -0.51 -8.83
C LEU A 119 6.29 -2.00 -8.53
N TYR A 120 5.20 -2.65 -8.10
CA TYR A 120 5.15 -4.10 -7.94
C TYR A 120 5.40 -4.83 -9.26
N ILE A 121 4.75 -4.42 -10.36
CA ILE A 121 4.92 -5.02 -11.69
C ILE A 121 6.39 -4.94 -12.14
N LEU A 122 7.00 -3.76 -12.04
CA LEU A 122 8.41 -3.55 -12.40
C LEU A 122 9.35 -4.38 -11.53
N GLY A 123 9.14 -4.36 -10.21
CA GLY A 123 9.97 -5.10 -9.26
C GLY A 123 9.78 -6.62 -9.35
N ARG A 124 8.63 -7.10 -9.85
CA ARG A 124 8.45 -8.51 -10.18
C ARG A 124 9.31 -8.94 -11.35
N SER A 125 9.43 -8.10 -12.36
CA SER A 125 10.27 -8.33 -13.54
C SER A 125 11.70 -7.80 -13.39
N ARG A 126 12.13 -7.48 -12.15
CA ARG A 126 13.49 -7.01 -11.79
C ARG A 126 13.93 -5.74 -12.54
N ARG A 127 12.99 -4.91 -12.99
CA ARG A 127 13.26 -3.61 -13.62
C ARG A 127 13.47 -2.53 -12.55
N PHE A 128 14.49 -2.70 -11.70
CA PHE A 128 14.72 -1.84 -10.55
C PHE A 128 15.11 -0.41 -10.92
N ASP A 129 15.83 -0.20 -12.02
CA ASP A 129 16.18 1.15 -12.47
C ASP A 129 14.92 1.96 -12.81
N HIS A 130 13.95 1.34 -13.50
CA HIS A 130 12.67 1.95 -13.83
C HIS A 130 11.82 2.23 -12.58
N ILE A 131 11.95 1.43 -11.50
CA ILE A 131 11.30 1.74 -10.22
C ILE A 131 11.81 3.09 -9.69
N TRP A 132 13.12 3.30 -9.72
CA TRP A 132 13.72 4.54 -9.22
C TRP A 132 13.35 5.72 -10.10
N ASP A 133 13.32 5.57 -11.42
CA ASP A 133 12.87 6.61 -12.35
C ASP A 133 11.43 7.04 -12.06
N VAL A 134 10.51 6.07 -11.92
CA VAL A 134 9.10 6.34 -11.57
C VAL A 134 9.01 7.08 -10.23
N LEU A 135 9.74 6.65 -9.20
CA LEU A 135 9.71 7.32 -7.89
C LEU A 135 10.26 8.74 -7.94
N ILE A 136 11.28 9.00 -8.76
CA ILE A 136 11.82 10.35 -8.95
C ILE A 136 10.79 11.24 -9.66
N ASP A 137 10.09 10.72 -10.66
CA ASP A 137 9.03 11.45 -11.37
C ASP A 137 7.83 11.75 -10.48
N ILE A 138 7.40 10.78 -9.66
CA ILE A 138 6.36 11.01 -8.66
C ILE A 138 6.80 12.06 -7.65
N LYS A 139 8.03 11.99 -7.12
CA LYS A 139 8.57 13.01 -6.21
C LYS A 139 8.46 14.43 -6.78
N ARG A 140 8.70 14.61 -8.09
CA ARG A 140 8.62 15.92 -8.76
C ARG A 140 7.19 16.43 -8.88
N LYS A 141 6.20 15.53 -9.00
CA LYS A 141 4.78 15.89 -9.15
C LYS A 141 4.07 16.02 -7.81
N ASP A 142 4.13 14.97 -6.99
CA ASP A 142 3.56 14.93 -5.64
C ASP A 142 4.34 13.92 -4.79
N ARG A 143 5.17 14.45 -3.89
CA ARG A 143 5.98 13.64 -2.99
C ARG A 143 5.15 12.90 -1.93
N ASN A 144 3.92 13.35 -1.63
CA ASN A 144 3.06 12.71 -0.63
C ASN A 144 2.48 11.38 -1.09
N LEU A 145 2.47 11.13 -2.40
CA LEU A 145 2.01 9.87 -2.98
C LEU A 145 2.92 8.69 -2.61
N ILE A 146 4.19 8.96 -2.29
CA ILE A 146 5.17 7.94 -1.87
C ILE A 146 5.00 7.69 -0.37
N THR A 147 4.37 6.57 -0.04
CA THR A 147 3.99 6.24 1.34
C THR A 147 4.91 5.18 1.95
N PRO A 148 4.83 4.91 3.26
CA PRO A 148 5.50 3.74 3.85
C PRO A 148 5.08 2.41 3.22
N ARG A 149 3.86 2.33 2.66
CA ARG A 149 3.40 1.17 1.90
C ARG A 149 4.19 1.02 0.59
N THR A 150 4.44 2.12 -0.12
CA THR A 150 5.27 2.17 -1.33
C THR A 150 6.68 1.66 -1.03
N LEU A 151 7.29 2.09 0.08
CA LEU A 151 8.56 1.54 0.56
C LEU A 151 8.49 0.03 0.74
N GLN A 152 7.46 -0.49 1.42
CA GLN A 152 7.31 -1.92 1.66
C GLN A 152 7.21 -2.72 0.34
N VAL A 153 6.47 -2.20 -0.64
CA VAL A 153 6.35 -2.82 -1.96
C VAL A 153 7.71 -2.93 -2.64
N VAL A 154 8.44 -1.80 -2.75
CA VAL A 154 9.73 -1.75 -3.44
C VAL A 154 10.78 -2.57 -2.70
N LEU A 155 10.91 -2.37 -1.39
CA LEU A 155 11.88 -3.11 -0.58
C LEU A 155 11.57 -4.60 -0.57
N GLY A 156 10.30 -5.01 -0.53
CA GLY A 156 9.91 -6.42 -0.65
C GLY A 156 10.41 -7.04 -1.96
N ARG A 157 10.22 -6.34 -3.09
CA ARG A 157 10.71 -6.81 -4.40
C ARG A 157 12.24 -6.88 -4.47
N VAL A 158 12.93 -5.89 -3.91
CA VAL A 158 14.40 -5.88 -3.83
C VAL A 158 14.88 -7.02 -2.93
N ALA A 159 14.38 -7.12 -1.70
CA ALA A 159 14.79 -8.13 -0.73
C ALA A 159 14.57 -9.56 -1.23
N LYS A 160 13.52 -9.81 -2.02
CA LYS A 160 13.27 -11.13 -2.60
C LYS A 160 14.39 -11.64 -3.52
N VAL A 161 15.16 -10.75 -4.14
CA VAL A 161 16.18 -11.09 -5.16
C VAL A 161 17.60 -10.68 -4.73
N CYS A 162 17.71 -9.59 -3.98
CA CYS A 162 18.97 -8.91 -3.66
C CYS A 162 19.46 -9.26 -2.26
N SER A 163 20.72 -8.91 -1.94
CA SER A 163 21.27 -9.08 -0.60
C SER A 163 20.67 -8.10 0.42
N VAL A 164 20.79 -8.42 1.71
CA VAL A 164 20.38 -7.52 2.81
C VAL A 164 21.05 -6.15 2.68
N ARG A 165 22.33 -6.11 2.28
CA ARG A 165 23.07 -4.86 2.03
C ARG A 165 22.37 -3.98 0.99
N MET A 166 22.03 -4.55 -0.18
CA MET A 166 21.36 -3.79 -1.26
C MET A 166 19.93 -3.38 -0.88
N THR A 167 19.23 -4.18 -0.07
CA THR A 167 17.92 -3.80 0.50
C THR A 167 18.06 -2.58 1.40
N VAL A 168 19.05 -2.56 2.28
CA VAL A 168 19.31 -1.42 3.18
C VAL A 168 19.77 -0.19 2.41
N GLU A 169 20.60 -0.34 1.38
CA GLU A 169 20.96 0.77 0.48
C GLU A 169 19.73 1.34 -0.23
N SER A 170 18.83 0.48 -0.71
CA SER A 170 17.56 0.89 -1.31
C SER A 170 16.66 1.62 -0.32
N PHE A 171 16.62 1.18 0.94
CA PHE A 171 15.92 1.88 2.02
C PHE A 171 16.45 3.31 2.21
N TRP A 172 17.76 3.51 2.21
CA TRP A 172 18.33 4.85 2.36
C TRP A 172 18.06 5.78 1.18
N LYS A 173 17.89 5.25 -0.05
CA LYS A 173 17.46 6.06 -1.21
C LYS A 173 16.12 6.76 -0.94
N PHE A 174 15.20 6.11 -0.22
CA PHE A 174 13.90 6.69 0.10
C PHE A 174 13.95 7.94 0.99
N LYS A 175 15.03 8.14 1.77
CA LYS A 175 15.20 9.36 2.58
C LYS A 175 15.09 10.64 1.73
N ARG A 176 15.53 10.59 0.47
CA ARG A 176 15.43 11.72 -0.48
C ARG A 176 14.11 11.74 -1.26
N LEU A 177 13.28 10.71 -1.13
CA LEU A 177 12.03 10.51 -1.88
C LEU A 177 10.79 10.83 -1.07
N VAL A 178 10.78 10.69 0.26
CA VAL A 178 9.56 10.93 1.09
C VAL A 178 9.67 12.16 1.97
N PRO A 179 8.60 12.92 2.25
CA PRO A 179 8.67 14.12 3.06
C PRO A 179 9.13 13.83 4.49
N VAL A 180 8.67 12.71 5.05
CA VAL A 180 9.02 12.25 6.41
C VAL A 180 9.64 10.86 6.30
N PHE A 181 10.86 10.71 6.82
CA PHE A 181 11.59 9.45 6.85
C PHE A 181 11.84 9.03 8.30
N ASP A 182 10.85 8.35 8.89
CA ASP A 182 10.73 8.11 10.32
C ASP A 182 10.65 6.60 10.67
N THR A 183 10.23 6.30 11.90
CA THR A 183 10.05 4.93 12.39
C THR A 183 9.08 4.12 11.53
N SER A 184 8.10 4.72 10.86
CA SER A 184 7.19 3.98 9.97
C SER A 184 7.93 3.38 8.77
N CYS A 185 8.89 4.12 8.21
CA CYS A 185 9.78 3.65 7.15
C CYS A 185 10.70 2.54 7.67
N PHE A 186 11.25 2.71 8.87
CA PHE A 186 12.08 1.69 9.51
C PHE A 186 11.30 0.39 9.76
N ASN A 187 10.06 0.48 10.22
CA ASN A 187 9.15 -0.65 10.39
C ASN A 187 8.84 -1.35 9.05
N ALA A 188 8.73 -0.60 7.95
CA ALA A 188 8.59 -1.19 6.61
C ALA A 188 9.82 -2.03 6.23
N LEU A 189 11.04 -1.52 6.46
CA LEU A 189 12.28 -2.26 6.22
C LEU A 189 12.35 -3.54 7.07
N LEU A 190 12.09 -3.44 8.38
CA LEU A 190 12.15 -4.60 9.27
C LEU A 190 11.14 -5.67 8.86
N ARG A 191 9.89 -5.28 8.56
CA ARG A 191 8.87 -6.21 8.09
C ARG A 191 9.29 -6.91 6.79
N THR A 192 9.89 -6.17 5.85
CA THR A 192 10.43 -6.75 4.63
C THR A 192 11.53 -7.78 4.90
N LEU A 193 12.46 -7.48 5.81
CA LEU A 193 13.55 -8.42 6.14
C LEU A 193 13.03 -9.67 6.82
N CYS A 194 12.07 -9.54 7.75
CA CYS A 194 11.43 -10.71 8.36
C CYS A 194 10.72 -11.60 7.34
N GLN A 195 10.13 -11.01 6.28
CA GLN A 195 9.36 -11.73 5.27
C GLN A 195 10.22 -12.38 4.17
N GLU A 196 11.26 -11.70 3.71
CA GLU A 196 12.00 -12.09 2.50
C GLU A 196 13.44 -12.56 2.81
N LYS A 197 13.89 -12.44 4.07
CA LYS A 197 15.23 -12.82 4.55
C LYS A 197 15.12 -13.70 5.79
N SER A 198 16.08 -13.60 6.71
CA SER A 198 16.04 -14.31 7.99
C SER A 198 15.74 -13.36 9.14
N MET A 199 15.25 -13.91 10.26
CA MET A 199 15.11 -13.16 11.50
C MET A 199 16.45 -12.64 12.04
N SER A 200 17.52 -13.40 11.85
CA SER A 200 18.89 -12.97 12.17
C SER A 200 19.29 -11.73 11.38
N ASP A 201 18.95 -11.65 10.08
CA ASP A 201 19.19 -10.45 9.27
C ASP A 201 18.40 -9.26 9.78
N ALA A 202 17.09 -9.44 10.03
CA ALA A 202 16.24 -8.40 10.56
C ALA A 202 16.76 -7.86 11.90
N ARG A 203 17.20 -8.75 12.80
CA ARG A 203 17.85 -8.42 14.08
C ARG A 203 19.12 -7.61 13.88
N ASN A 204 20.03 -8.07 13.02
CA ASN A 204 21.29 -7.38 12.76
C ASN A 204 21.06 -5.96 12.21
N VAL A 205 20.08 -5.80 11.31
CA VAL A 205 19.68 -4.47 10.81
C VAL A 205 19.06 -3.62 11.92
N TYR A 206 18.20 -4.19 12.76
CA TYR A 206 17.61 -3.49 13.90
C TYR A 206 18.69 -2.92 14.83
N HIS A 207 19.60 -3.75 15.34
CA HIS A 207 20.64 -3.28 16.27
C HIS A 207 21.58 -2.25 15.65
N ARG A 208 21.85 -2.35 14.34
CA ARG A 208 22.68 -1.37 13.63
C ARG A 208 21.99 -0.01 13.47
N LEU A 209 20.67 0.00 13.27
CA LEU A 209 19.94 1.22 12.92
C LEU A 209 19.09 1.81 14.06
N LYS A 210 18.89 1.10 15.17
CA LYS A 210 18.00 1.52 16.29
C LYS A 210 18.36 2.85 16.94
N LYS A 211 19.59 3.35 16.79
CA LYS A 211 19.98 4.69 17.28
C LYS A 211 19.40 5.83 16.42
N GLY A 212 19.11 5.57 15.15
CA GLY A 212 18.54 6.55 14.22
C GLY A 212 17.02 6.57 14.17
N PHE A 213 16.35 5.58 14.78
CA PHE A 213 14.90 5.44 14.76
C PHE A 213 14.39 5.05 16.14
N ARG A 214 13.44 5.82 16.67
CA ARG A 214 12.79 5.49 17.95
C ARG A 214 11.84 4.31 17.73
N ALA A 215 12.28 3.11 18.12
CA ALA A 215 11.45 1.91 18.09
C ALA A 215 10.15 2.12 18.88
N ASN A 216 9.05 1.58 18.36
CA ASN A 216 7.72 1.68 18.98
C ASN A 216 7.07 0.29 19.08
N LEU A 217 5.84 0.24 19.62
CA LEU A 217 5.09 -1.01 19.76
C LEU A 217 5.01 -1.81 18.45
N GLN A 218 4.81 -1.12 17.32
CA GLN A 218 4.77 -1.76 16.01
C GLN A 218 6.12 -2.37 15.62
N THR A 219 7.24 -1.72 15.94
CA THR A 219 8.59 -2.25 15.72
C THR A 219 8.75 -3.60 16.40
N PHE A 220 8.41 -3.68 17.69
CA PHE A 220 8.53 -4.92 18.46
C PHE A 220 7.53 -5.98 18.01
N ASN A 221 6.29 -5.62 17.66
CA ASN A 221 5.32 -6.57 17.10
C ASN A 221 5.82 -7.20 15.80
N ILE A 222 6.48 -6.43 14.92
CA ILE A 222 7.07 -6.96 13.69
C ILE A 222 8.17 -7.96 14.00
N LEU A 223 9.06 -7.62 14.93
CA LEU A 223 10.18 -8.48 15.31
C LEU A 223 9.67 -9.76 16.00
N LEU A 224 8.70 -9.65 16.91
CA LEU A 224 8.06 -10.78 17.58
C LEU A 224 7.34 -11.71 16.60
N SER A 225 6.63 -11.16 15.60
CA SER A 225 5.87 -11.95 14.63
C SER A 225 6.71 -12.88 13.75
N GLY A 226 8.03 -12.67 13.69
CA GLY A 226 8.90 -13.48 12.84
C GLY A 226 9.57 -14.66 13.56
N TRP A 227 9.47 -14.78 14.88
CA TRP A 227 10.04 -15.89 15.65
C TRP A 227 9.12 -17.11 15.64
N LYS A 228 9.73 -18.30 15.59
CA LYS A 228 9.01 -19.57 15.57
C LYS A 228 8.79 -20.16 16.97
N SER A 229 9.56 -19.72 17.96
CA SER A 229 9.39 -20.11 19.38
C SER A 229 9.64 -18.92 20.32
N SER A 230 9.21 -19.08 21.57
CA SER A 230 9.42 -18.07 22.63
C SER A 230 10.89 -17.94 23.01
N GLU A 231 11.65 -19.04 23.05
CA GLU A 231 13.05 -19.00 23.47
C GLU A 231 13.92 -18.18 22.50
N GLU A 232 13.68 -18.30 21.19
CA GLU A 232 14.40 -17.50 20.19
C GLU A 232 14.06 -16.00 20.29
N ALA A 233 12.81 -15.67 20.64
CA ALA A 233 12.36 -14.30 20.85
C ALA A 233 12.94 -13.69 22.14
N GLU A 234 13.19 -14.49 23.18
CA GLU A 234 13.82 -14.03 24.41
C GLU A 234 15.31 -13.70 24.20
N LEU A 235 16.02 -14.49 23.39
CA LEU A 235 17.42 -14.24 23.01
C LEU A 235 17.61 -12.98 22.13
N PHE A 236 16.52 -12.38 21.67
CA PHE A 236 16.55 -11.17 20.82
C PHE A 236 16.87 -9.90 21.62
N PHE A 237 16.26 -9.76 22.80
CA PHE A 237 16.36 -8.58 23.65
C PHE A 237 17.74 -8.46 24.29
#